data_AF-A0A5C2S031-F1
#
_entry.id   AF-A0A5C2S031-F1
#
_cell.length_a   1.000
_cell.length_b   1.000
_cell.length_c   1.000
_cell.angle_alpha   90.00
_cell.angle_beta   90.00
_cell.angle_gamma   90.00
#
_symmetry.space_group_name_H-M   'P 1'
#
loop_
_entity.id
_entity.type
_entity.pdbx_description
1 polymer ?
#
loop_
_entity_poly.entity_id
_entity_poly.type
_entity_poly.pdbx_seq_one_letter_code
_entity_poly.pdbx_strand_id
1 'polypeptide(L)'
;MKFSTIILASAAAVVSVYAAPTFEKRGVDPALVPDFGVQRGAGADGTGNCRGINGILIPCSCPPDRGEFIASLNANVAAGHAINNPPISTPFPTGNSKPEQQARIATLLSTLQNLHGPGVGCPAVSTVYGQLQQQINALP
;
A
#
# COMPACT_ATOMS: atom_id res chain seq x y z
N MET A 1 -49.19 59.95 29.91
CA MET A 1 -47.80 59.52 29.64
C MET A 1 -47.89 58.01 29.33
N LYS A 2 -48.19 57.64 28.08
CA LYS A 2 -47.27 57.20 26.99
C LYS A 2 -46.49 55.94 27.36
N PHE A 3 -46.95 54.82 26.79
CA PHE A 3 -46.37 53.47 26.76
C PHE A 3 -44.93 53.47 26.24
N SER A 4 -44.10 52.53 26.68
CA SER A 4 -43.27 51.71 25.78
C SER A 4 -42.47 50.63 26.52
N THR A 5 -42.86 49.41 26.22
CA THR A 5 -42.21 48.12 26.48
C THR A 5 -40.86 48.06 25.75
N ILE A 6 -39.79 47.62 26.41
CA ILE A 6 -38.51 47.28 25.75
C ILE A 6 -38.39 45.76 25.74
N ILE A 7 -38.55 45.20 24.53
CA ILE A 7 -38.24 43.82 24.20
C ILE A 7 -36.75 43.77 23.86
N LEU A 8 -35.95 43.04 24.66
CA LEU A 8 -34.56 42.73 24.32
C LEU A 8 -34.48 41.37 23.62
N ALA A 9 -34.02 41.43 22.38
CA ALA A 9 -33.89 40.30 21.47
C ALA A 9 -32.60 39.50 21.72
N SER A 10 -32.78 38.18 21.80
CA SER A 10 -31.97 37.07 21.27
C SER A 10 -30.48 37.27 20.90
N ALA A 11 -29.64 36.38 21.45
CA ALA A 11 -28.59 35.70 20.67
C ALA A 11 -28.23 34.35 21.34
N ALA A 12 -28.77 33.24 20.83
CA ALA A 12 -28.31 31.90 21.19
C ALA A 12 -27.20 31.49 20.22
N ALA A 13 -25.96 31.43 20.70
CA ALA A 13 -24.82 30.96 19.93
C ALA A 13 -24.87 29.43 19.82
N VAL A 14 -25.23 28.91 18.64
CA VAL A 14 -25.11 27.48 18.31
C VAL A 14 -23.67 27.18 17.87
N VAL A 15 -22.86 26.63 18.78
CA VAL A 15 -21.51 26.17 18.47
C VAL A 15 -21.63 24.78 17.84
N SER A 16 -21.69 24.73 16.50
CA SER A 16 -21.71 23.46 15.77
C SER A 16 -20.31 22.86 15.80
N VAL A 17 -20.08 21.85 16.64
CA VAL A 17 -18.85 21.06 16.63
C VAL A 17 -18.92 20.15 15.41
N TYR A 18 -18.35 20.59 14.29
CA TYR A 18 -18.04 19.69 13.18
C TYR A 18 -16.89 18.79 13.60
N ALA A 19 -17.19 17.73 14.35
CA ALA A 19 -16.36 16.54 14.38
C ALA A 19 -16.54 15.85 13.02
N ALA A 20 -15.95 16.42 11.97
CA ALA A 20 -15.72 15.67 10.75
C ALA A 20 -14.85 14.48 11.17
N PRO A 21 -15.31 13.23 11.01
CA PRO A 21 -14.39 12.12 11.11
C PRO A 21 -13.38 12.38 9.99
N THR A 22 -12.14 12.67 10.35
CA THR A 22 -11.05 12.43 9.43
C THR A 22 -11.14 10.93 9.18
N PHE A 23 -11.78 10.55 8.08
CA PHE A 23 -11.50 9.29 7.41
C PHE A 23 -10.03 9.40 6.99
N GLU A 24 -9.14 9.27 7.98
CA GLU A 24 -7.80 8.82 7.77
C GLU A 24 -8.03 7.43 7.20
N LYS A 25 -8.07 7.35 5.86
CA LYS A 25 -7.84 6.09 5.16
C LYS A 25 -6.64 5.52 5.91
N ARG A 26 -6.84 4.43 6.66
CA ARG A 26 -5.74 3.69 7.28
C ARG A 26 -4.87 3.24 6.12
N GLY A 27 -3.93 4.10 5.75
CA GLY A 27 -2.95 3.83 4.73
C GLY A 27 -2.13 2.65 5.19
N VAL A 28 -1.50 1.98 4.23
CA VAL A 28 -0.48 1.01 4.55
C VAL A 28 0.61 1.70 5.36
N ASP A 29 0.90 1.16 6.54
CA ASP A 29 2.06 1.56 7.33
C ASP A 29 3.32 1.24 6.51
N PRO A 30 4.11 2.24 6.09
CA PRO A 30 5.32 2.02 5.31
C PRO A 30 6.36 1.16 6.04
N ALA A 31 6.35 1.12 7.38
CA ALA A 31 7.25 0.27 8.16
C ALA A 31 6.96 -1.23 7.98
N LEU A 32 5.73 -1.58 7.57
CA LEU A 32 5.32 -2.96 7.27
C LEU A 32 5.63 -3.35 5.81
N VAL A 33 6.25 -2.46 5.03
CA VAL A 33 6.68 -2.72 3.64
C VAL A 33 8.20 -2.86 3.61
N PRO A 34 8.74 -4.09 3.51
CA PRO A 34 10.19 -4.30 3.48
C PRO A 34 10.85 -3.60 2.29
N ASP A 35 12.15 -3.36 2.38
CA ASP A 35 12.93 -2.94 1.21
C ASP A 35 12.96 -4.03 0.15
N PHE A 36 13.11 -3.63 -1.12
CA PHE A 36 13.16 -4.60 -2.22
C PHE A 36 14.42 -5.47 -2.17
N GLY A 37 15.51 -5.01 -1.56
CA GLY A 37 16.78 -5.73 -1.46
C GLY A 37 17.49 -5.93 -2.81
N VAL A 38 16.93 -5.43 -3.90
CA VAL A 38 17.54 -5.33 -5.23
C VAL A 38 17.47 -3.86 -5.65
N GLN A 39 18.55 -3.31 -6.20
CA GLN A 39 18.54 -1.97 -6.76
C GLN A 39 18.10 -2.05 -8.23
N ARG A 40 17.17 -1.15 -8.65
CA ARG A 40 16.79 -1.02 -10.05
C ARG A 40 18.03 -0.76 -10.92
N GLY A 41 18.14 -1.48 -12.04
CA GLY A 41 19.28 -1.34 -12.94
C GLY A 41 20.55 -2.09 -12.50
N ALA A 42 20.53 -2.83 -11.38
CA ALA A 42 21.71 -3.52 -10.89
C ALA A 42 22.18 -4.64 -11.84
N GLY A 43 23.48 -4.66 -12.13
CA GLY A 43 24.10 -5.74 -12.91
C GLY A 43 23.56 -5.87 -14.34
N ALA A 44 23.25 -4.74 -15.00
CA ALA A 44 22.79 -4.70 -16.38
C ALA A 44 23.74 -5.44 -17.33
N ASP A 45 23.19 -6.24 -18.25
CA ASP A 45 23.95 -7.04 -19.23
C ASP A 45 24.12 -6.37 -20.61
N GLY A 46 23.53 -5.18 -20.79
CA GLY A 46 23.53 -4.44 -22.06
C GLY A 46 22.42 -4.82 -23.05
N THR A 47 21.55 -5.77 -22.71
CA THR A 47 20.42 -6.23 -23.55
C THR A 47 19.05 -5.93 -22.96
N GLY A 48 18.99 -5.12 -21.90
CA GLY A 48 17.77 -4.78 -21.18
C GLY A 48 17.47 -5.66 -19.97
N ASN A 49 18.33 -6.64 -19.67
CA ASN A 49 18.23 -7.45 -18.46
C ASN A 49 19.19 -6.97 -17.38
N CYS A 50 18.74 -7.11 -16.15
CA CYS A 50 19.44 -6.80 -14.92
C CYS A 50 19.39 -8.01 -13.99
N ARG A 51 20.16 -7.98 -12.90
CA ARG A 51 20.25 -9.09 -11.94
C ARG A 51 19.32 -8.87 -10.76
N GLY A 52 18.35 -9.76 -10.62
CA GLY A 52 17.52 -9.90 -9.44
C GLY A 52 18.16 -10.80 -8.38
N ILE A 53 17.31 -11.25 -7.46
CA ILE A 53 17.69 -12.20 -6.41
C ILE A 53 18.30 -13.47 -7.03
N ASN A 54 19.37 -13.95 -6.41
CA ASN A 54 20.16 -15.11 -6.84
C ASN A 54 20.72 -14.99 -8.28
N GLY A 55 20.84 -13.77 -8.81
CA GLY A 55 21.39 -13.53 -10.14
C GLY A 55 20.44 -13.89 -11.28
N ILE A 56 19.16 -14.13 -11.00
CA ILE A 56 18.13 -14.38 -12.02
C ILE A 56 17.91 -13.09 -12.83
N LEU A 57 17.82 -13.22 -14.15
CA LEU A 57 17.58 -12.08 -15.04
C LEU A 57 16.17 -11.51 -14.83
N ILE A 58 16.11 -10.19 -14.68
CA ILE A 58 14.87 -9.40 -14.55
C ILE A 58 14.93 -8.21 -15.53
N PRO A 59 13.79 -7.60 -15.90
CA PRO A 59 13.80 -6.35 -16.64
C PRO A 59 14.56 -5.27 -15.85
N CYS A 60 15.38 -4.45 -16.51
CA CYS A 60 16.10 -3.37 -15.83
C CYS A 60 15.20 -2.26 -15.26
N SER A 61 13.93 -2.21 -15.67
CA SER A 61 12.89 -1.39 -15.04
C SER A 61 12.44 -1.92 -13.68
N CYS A 62 12.88 -3.11 -13.26
CA CYS A 62 12.55 -3.73 -12.00
C CYS A 62 13.72 -3.72 -11.01
N PRO A 63 13.46 -3.59 -9.69
CA PRO A 63 12.15 -3.34 -9.08
C PRO A 63 11.53 -1.96 -9.42
N PRO A 64 10.22 -1.77 -9.18
CA PRO A 64 9.54 -0.50 -9.46
C PRO A 64 10.10 0.65 -8.61
N ASP A 65 9.67 1.89 -8.88
CA ASP A 65 9.98 2.99 -7.98
C ASP A 65 9.29 2.72 -6.65
N ARG A 66 9.97 3.00 -5.52
CA ARG A 66 9.42 2.66 -4.20
C ARG A 66 8.18 3.51 -3.89
N GLY A 67 8.16 4.77 -4.30
CA GLY A 67 7.01 5.66 -4.12
C GLY A 67 5.82 5.20 -4.96
N GLU A 68 6.05 4.87 -6.23
CA GLU A 68 5.03 4.32 -7.13
C GLU A 68 4.43 3.02 -6.58
N PHE A 69 5.28 2.10 -6.10
CA PHE A 69 4.84 0.85 -5.49
C PHE A 69 3.96 1.09 -4.25
N ILE A 70 4.39 1.97 -3.33
CA ILE A 70 3.63 2.30 -2.12
C ILE A 70 2.30 2.98 -2.48
N ALA A 71 2.27 3.83 -3.50
CA ALA A 71 1.04 4.46 -3.97
C ALA A 71 0.05 3.42 -4.52
N SER A 72 0.53 2.49 -5.36
CA SER A 72 -0.28 1.37 -5.89
C SER A 72 -0.79 0.47 -4.77
N LEU A 73 0.08 0.11 -3.83
CA LEU A 73 -0.27 -0.71 -2.66
C LEU A 73 -1.37 -0.04 -1.82
N ASN A 74 -1.23 1.25 -1.51
CA ASN A 74 -2.25 2.00 -0.78
C ASN A 74 -3.59 2.03 -1.53
N ALA A 75 -3.56 2.21 -2.85
CA ALA A 75 -4.75 2.24 -3.67
C ALA A 75 -5.46 0.87 -3.67
N ASN A 76 -4.70 -0.21 -3.80
CA ASN A 76 -5.22 -1.58 -3.75
C ASN A 76 -5.85 -1.89 -2.39
N VAL A 77 -5.13 -1.65 -1.30
CA VAL A 77 -5.61 -1.92 0.07
C VAL A 77 -6.86 -1.09 0.38
N ALA A 78 -6.90 0.18 -0.05
CA ALA A 78 -8.08 1.02 0.12
C ALA A 78 -9.29 0.54 -0.71
N ALA A 79 -9.06 -0.12 -1.85
CA ALA A 79 -10.10 -0.75 -2.67
C ALA A 79 -10.49 -2.15 -2.17
N GLY A 80 -9.69 -2.78 -1.31
CA GLY A 80 -9.84 -4.16 -0.86
C GLY A 80 -9.43 -5.21 -1.90
N HIS A 81 -8.97 -4.79 -3.07
CA HIS A 81 -8.55 -5.62 -4.20
C HIS A 81 -7.49 -4.92 -5.06
N ALA A 82 -6.76 -5.69 -5.87
CA ALA A 82 -5.80 -5.12 -6.81
C ALA A 82 -6.53 -4.39 -7.94
N ILE A 83 -6.36 -3.07 -8.06
CA ILE A 83 -7.12 -2.23 -9.01
C ILE A 83 -6.93 -2.71 -10.45
N ASN A 84 -5.72 -3.14 -10.80
CA ASN A 84 -5.39 -3.62 -12.14
C ASN A 84 -5.58 -5.14 -12.31
N ASN A 85 -6.03 -5.85 -11.26
CA ASN A 85 -6.42 -7.26 -11.31
C ASN A 85 -7.49 -7.55 -10.23
N PRO A 86 -8.73 -7.07 -10.42
CA PRO A 86 -9.74 -7.01 -9.35
C PRO A 86 -10.11 -8.33 -8.64
N PRO A 87 -10.01 -9.51 -9.26
CA PRO A 87 -10.24 -10.77 -8.55
C PRO A 87 -9.28 -11.05 -7.38
N ILE A 88 -8.15 -10.34 -7.30
CA ILE A 88 -7.16 -10.53 -6.24
C ILE A 88 -7.45 -9.61 -5.05
N SER A 89 -7.80 -10.19 -3.91
CA SER A 89 -7.97 -9.44 -2.66
C SER A 89 -6.63 -8.93 -2.13
N THR A 90 -6.63 -7.78 -1.46
CA THR A 90 -5.43 -7.13 -0.92
C THR A 90 -5.55 -6.81 0.57
N PRO A 91 -5.69 -7.82 1.44
CA PRO A 91 -5.66 -7.61 2.88
C PRO A 91 -4.27 -7.11 3.32
N PHE A 92 -4.23 -6.15 4.23
CA PHE A 92 -2.99 -5.64 4.79
C PHE A 92 -3.11 -5.45 6.32
N PRO A 93 -3.19 -6.55 7.08
CA PRO A 93 -3.30 -6.48 8.53
C PRO A 93 -2.03 -5.89 9.16
N THR A 94 -2.14 -5.28 10.34
CA THR A 94 -1.02 -4.65 11.05
C THR A 94 -0.42 -5.51 12.16
N GLY A 95 -1.07 -6.61 12.55
CA GLY A 95 -0.57 -7.53 13.59
C GLY A 95 0.60 -8.39 13.13
N ASN A 96 1.15 -9.21 14.02
CA ASN A 96 2.39 -9.97 13.76
C ASN A 96 2.21 -11.49 13.78
N SER A 97 0.97 -11.99 13.75
CA SER A 97 0.75 -13.44 13.63
C SER A 97 1.21 -13.96 12.27
N LYS A 98 1.56 -15.26 12.19
CA LYS A 98 1.96 -15.90 10.92
C LYS A 98 0.93 -15.68 9.80
N PRO A 99 -0.40 -15.89 10.00
CA PRO A 99 -1.39 -15.61 8.96
C PRO A 99 -1.43 -14.16 8.51
N GLU A 100 -1.24 -13.20 9.43
CA GLU A 100 -1.20 -11.77 9.08
C GLU A 100 0.03 -11.41 8.26
N GLN A 101 1.19 -11.96 8.63
CA GLN A 101 2.43 -11.80 7.86
C GLN A 101 2.28 -12.39 6.46
N GLN A 102 1.67 -13.58 6.34
CA GLN A 102 1.37 -14.23 5.05
C GLN A 102 0.44 -13.38 4.19
N ALA A 103 -0.63 -12.83 4.77
CA ALA A 103 -1.55 -11.95 4.06
C ALA A 103 -0.85 -10.69 3.52
N ARG A 104 -0.03 -10.04 4.35
CA ARG A 104 0.75 -8.87 3.91
C ARG A 104 1.70 -9.19 2.76
N ILE A 105 2.54 -10.22 2.91
CA ILE A 105 3.55 -10.52 1.90
C ILE A 105 2.91 -10.99 0.58
N ALA A 106 1.76 -11.68 0.64
CA ALA A 106 0.97 -12.03 -0.54
C ALA A 106 0.42 -10.77 -1.23
N THR A 107 -0.09 -9.79 -0.48
CA THR A 107 -0.54 -8.49 -1.01
C THR A 107 0.61 -7.67 -1.62
N LEU A 108 1.80 -7.72 -1.02
CA LEU A 108 3.00 -7.07 -1.58
C LEU A 108 3.41 -7.71 -2.92
N LEU A 109 3.43 -9.04 -2.98
CA LEU A 109 3.75 -9.80 -4.20
C LEU A 109 2.70 -9.58 -5.29
N SER A 110 1.42 -9.61 -4.94
CA SER A 110 0.35 -9.39 -5.92
C SER A 110 0.34 -7.95 -6.44
N THR A 111 0.60 -6.96 -5.60
CA THR A 111 0.77 -5.57 -6.05
C THR A 111 1.94 -5.46 -7.02
N LEU A 112 3.10 -6.04 -6.66
CA LEU A 112 4.31 -6.01 -7.50
C LEU A 112 4.07 -6.59 -8.90
N GLN A 113 3.35 -7.71 -8.97
CA GLN A 113 3.11 -8.45 -10.22
C GLN A 113 1.97 -7.87 -11.06
N ASN A 114 1.12 -7.03 -10.48
CA ASN A 114 -0.05 -6.48 -11.16
C ASN A 114 -0.04 -4.94 -11.23
N LEU A 115 1.14 -4.31 -11.25
CA LEU A 115 1.28 -2.84 -11.25
C LEU A 115 0.57 -2.15 -12.42
N HIS A 116 0.50 -2.78 -13.59
CA HIS A 116 -0.05 -2.19 -14.81
C HIS A 116 -1.08 -3.09 -15.53
N GLY A 117 -1.51 -4.18 -14.89
CA GLY A 117 -2.45 -5.14 -15.46
C GLY A 117 -2.23 -6.55 -14.90
N PRO A 118 -3.08 -7.53 -15.23
CA PRO A 118 -2.92 -8.91 -14.76
C PRO A 118 -1.58 -9.51 -15.20
N GLY A 119 -0.69 -9.76 -14.24
CA GLY A 119 0.67 -10.25 -14.50
C GLY A 119 1.60 -9.26 -15.21
N VAL A 120 1.19 -8.00 -15.37
CA VAL A 120 1.98 -6.93 -15.98
C VAL A 120 2.58 -6.08 -14.87
N GLY A 121 3.75 -6.50 -14.39
CA GLY A 121 4.48 -5.85 -13.32
C GLY A 121 5.88 -6.42 -13.21
N CYS A 122 6.48 -6.34 -12.03
CA CYS A 122 7.80 -6.90 -11.79
C CYS A 122 7.71 -8.35 -11.29
N PRO A 123 8.58 -9.26 -11.78
CA PRO A 123 8.61 -10.63 -11.27
C PRO A 123 9.08 -10.63 -9.80
N ALA A 124 8.63 -11.62 -9.03
CA ALA A 124 8.93 -11.72 -7.59
C ALA A 124 10.43 -11.70 -7.27
N VAL A 125 11.27 -12.24 -8.15
CA VAL A 125 12.74 -12.24 -8.02
C VAL A 125 13.37 -10.85 -8.21
N SER A 126 12.59 -9.83 -8.57
CA SER A 126 13.02 -8.43 -8.55
C SER A 126 13.07 -7.85 -7.14
N THR A 127 12.59 -8.59 -6.14
CA THR A 127 12.62 -8.19 -4.73
C THR A 127 12.92 -9.40 -3.83
N VAL A 128 13.23 -9.14 -2.57
CA VAL A 128 13.36 -10.17 -1.53
C VAL A 128 12.02 -10.76 -1.07
N TYR A 129 10.88 -10.28 -1.60
CA TYR A 129 9.55 -10.66 -1.10
C TYR A 129 9.27 -12.16 -1.25
N GLY A 130 9.77 -12.77 -2.34
CA GLY A 130 9.67 -14.22 -2.51
C GLY A 130 10.43 -15.00 -1.42
N GLN A 131 11.59 -14.52 -1.00
CA GLN A 131 12.37 -15.14 0.09
C GLN A 131 11.69 -14.93 1.45
N LEU A 132 11.19 -13.71 1.70
CA LEU A 132 10.43 -13.39 2.92
C LEU A 132 9.18 -14.26 3.05
N GLN A 133 8.45 -14.49 1.95
CA GLN A 133 7.29 -15.40 1.95
C GLN A 133 7.69 -16.81 2.42
N GLN A 134 8.83 -17.34 1.96
CA GLN A 134 9.31 -18.66 2.40
C GLN A 134 9.70 -18.66 3.88
N GLN A 135 10.37 -17.61 4.36
CA GLN A 135 10.72 -17.45 5.78
C GLN A 135 9.45 -17.41 6.65
N ILE A 136 8.44 -16.65 6.25
CA ILE A 136 7.15 -16.57 6.96
C ILE A 136 6.44 -17.92 6.97
N ASN A 137 6.46 -18.66 5.85
CA ASN A 137 5.85 -19.99 5.77
C ASN A 137 6.52 -21.00 6.71
N ALA A 138 7.82 -20.84 6.94
CA ALA A 138 8.62 -21.66 7.85
C ALA A 138 8.49 -21.30 9.33
N LEU A 139 7.79 -20.20 9.69
CA LEU A 139 7.48 -19.90 11.09
C LEU A 139 6.66 -21.03 11.73
N PRO A 140 6.83 -21.30 13.04
CA PRO A 140 6.08 -22.35 13.74
C PRO A 140 4.57 -22.11 13.74
#